data_AF-A0A2T4KL03-F1
#
_entry.id   AF-A0A2T4KL03-F1
#
_cell.length_a   1.000
_cell.length_b   1.000
_cell.length_c   1.000
_cell.angle_alpha   90.00
_cell.angle_beta   90.00
_cell.angle_gamma   90.00
#
_symmetry.space_group_name_H-M   'P 1'
#
loop_
_entity.id
_entity.type
_entity.pdbx_description
1 polymer ?
#
loop_
_entity_poly.entity_id
_entity_poly.type
_entity_poly.pdbx_seq_one_letter_code
_entity_poly.pdbx_strand_id
1 'polypeptide(L)' 'DHVYINFGKDNQEGLGEVTVDEIKQHIADNQFAKGSMLPKVEAALQFLEKSKNGSVLITSLEGLGDALDGKIGTLIKN' A
#
# COMPACT_ATOMS: atom_id res chain seq x y z
N ASP A 1 -2.00 10.27 -0.01
CA ASP A 1 -0.75 10.25 0.77
C ASP A 1 -0.27 8.82 0.93
N HIS A 2 -0.71 8.07 1.93
CA HIS A 2 -0.29 6.68 2.15
C HIS A 2 -1.47 5.72 2.34
N VAL A 3 -1.20 4.42 2.20
CA VAL A 3 -1.99 3.35 2.81
C VAL A 3 -1.64 3.31 4.29
N TYR A 4 -2.63 3.16 5.16
CA TYR A 4 -2.42 3.18 6.61
C TYR A 4 -2.79 1.83 7.25
N ILE A 5 -2.03 1.44 8.26
CA ILE A 5 -2.40 0.41 9.24
C ILE A 5 -2.91 1.07 10.51
N ASN A 6 -3.64 0.32 11.33
CA ASN A 6 -4.32 0.82 12.53
C ASN A 6 -5.17 2.07 12.25
N PHE A 7 -5.82 2.10 11.09
CA PHE A 7 -6.57 3.26 10.63
C PHE A 7 -7.62 3.71 11.65
N GLY A 8 -7.60 4.99 12.01
CA GLY A 8 -8.48 5.59 13.01
C GLY A 8 -8.13 5.29 14.47
N LYS A 9 -6.96 4.70 14.75
CA LYS A 9 -6.46 4.45 16.12
C LYS A 9 -5.29 5.38 16.45
N ASP A 10 -4.95 5.48 17.73
CA ASP A 10 -3.84 6.32 18.22
C ASP A 10 -2.48 5.90 17.65
N ASN A 11 -2.33 4.63 17.29
CA ASN A 11 -1.13 4.06 16.68
C ASN A 11 -1.27 3.89 15.16
N GLN A 12 -2.07 4.74 14.50
CA GLN A 12 -2.16 4.78 13.05
C GLN A 12 -0.79 5.07 12.43
N GLU A 13 -0.41 4.29 11.43
CA GLU A 13 0.89 4.39 10.77
C GLU A 13 0.72 4.34 9.26
N GLY A 14 1.39 5.25 8.55
CA GLY A 14 1.39 5.30 7.09
C GLY A 14 2.51 4.41 6.54
N LEU A 15 2.16 3.51 5.63
CA LEU A 15 3.11 2.64 4.96
C LEU A 15 3.87 3.44 3.88
N GLY A 16 5.19 3.49 4.00
CA GLY A 16 6.08 4.00 2.95
C GLY A 16 6.41 2.90 1.94
N GLU A 17 7.67 2.45 1.94
CA GLU A 17 8.10 1.31 1.13
C GLU A 17 7.90 0.00 1.89
N VAL A 18 7.22 -0.96 1.26
CA VAL A 18 6.87 -2.25 1.85
C VAL A 18 6.99 -3.38 0.83
N THR A 19 7.19 -4.59 1.34
CA THR A 19 7.23 -5.82 0.56
C THR A 19 5.83 -6.42 0.37
N VAL A 20 5.69 -7.27 -0.64
CA VAL A 20 4.50 -8.11 -0.82
C VAL A 20 4.18 -8.93 0.43
N ASP A 21 5.19 -9.45 1.13
CA ASP A 21 4.99 -10.28 2.31
C ASP A 21 4.48 -9.46 3.51
N GLU A 22 5.02 -8.26 3.75
CA GLU A 22 4.49 -7.35 4.79
C GLU A 22 3.03 -6.99 4.52
N ILE A 23 2.70 -6.68 3.27
CA ILE A 23 1.32 -6.40 2.87
C ILE A 23 0.39 -7.60 3.12
N LYS A 24 0.83 -8.82 2.79
CA LYS A 24 0.05 -10.04 3.06
C LYS A 24 -0.19 -10.25 4.55
N GLN A 25 0.80 -9.95 5.41
CA GLN A 25 0.60 -9.99 6.86
C GLN A 25 -0.44 -8.97 7.32
N HIS A 26 -0.38 -7.73 6.83
CA HIS A 26 -1.38 -6.71 7.17
C HIS A 26 -2.80 -7.07 6.70
N ILE A 27 -2.93 -7.79 5.57
CA ILE A 27 -4.23 -8.36 5.15
C ILE A 27 -4.70 -9.41 6.16
N ALA A 28 -3.84 -10.33 6.57
CA ALA A 28 -4.16 -11.37 7.56
C ALA A 28 -4.56 -10.77 8.92
N ASP A 29 -3.93 -9.65 9.30
CA ASP A 29 -4.23 -8.86 10.49
C ASP A 29 -5.49 -7.99 10.35
N ASN A 30 -6.23 -8.08 9.24
CA ASN A 30 -7.43 -7.30 8.95
C ASN A 30 -7.22 -5.78 9.00
N GLN A 31 -6.04 -5.28 8.61
CA GLN A 31 -5.72 -3.85 8.66
C GLN A 31 -6.46 -3.01 7.60
N PHE A 32 -6.92 -3.64 6.51
CA PHE A 32 -7.50 -2.93 5.38
C PHE A 32 -9.02 -3.12 5.29
N ALA A 33 -9.75 -2.02 5.14
CA ALA A 33 -11.20 -2.04 5.02
C ALA A 33 -11.66 -2.74 3.72
N LYS A 34 -12.55 -3.73 3.86
CA LYS A 34 -13.05 -4.58 2.76
C LYS A 34 -13.75 -3.82 1.63
N GLY A 35 -14.37 -2.67 1.93
CA GLY A 35 -15.10 -1.87 0.95
C GLY A 35 -14.25 -0.84 0.19
N SER A 36 -12.97 -0.69 0.51
CA SER A 36 -12.16 0.40 -0.04
C SER A 36 -10.69 0.04 -0.22
N MET A 37 -9.94 -0.11 0.87
CA MET A 37 -8.49 -0.25 0.79
C MET A 37 -8.06 -1.67 0.46
N LEU A 38 -8.74 -2.69 1.00
CA LEU A 38 -8.40 -4.09 0.73
C LEU A 38 -8.42 -4.42 -0.79
N PRO A 39 -9.47 -4.06 -1.56
CA PRO A 39 -9.46 -4.31 -3.01
C PRO A 39 -8.30 -3.65 -3.77
N LYS A 40 -7.81 -2.48 -3.30
CA LYS A 40 -6.68 -1.78 -3.92
C LYS A 40 -5.37 -2.52 -3.68
N VAL A 41 -5.17 -2.99 -2.45
CA VAL A 41 -3.99 -3.75 -2.06
C VAL A 41 -3.97 -5.11 -2.74
N GLU A 42 -5.11 -5.81 -2.80
CA GLU A 42 -5.24 -7.09 -3.51
C GLU A 42 -4.93 -6.94 -5.00
N ALA A 43 -5.41 -5.88 -5.65
CA ALA A 43 -5.08 -5.61 -7.05
C ALA A 43 -3.58 -5.36 -7.28
N ALA A 44 -2.91 -4.66 -6.35
CA ALA A 44 -1.46 -4.46 -6.38
C ALA A 44 -0.71 -5.80 -6.27
N LEU A 45 -1.11 -6.67 -5.34
CA LEU A 45 -0.53 -8.00 -5.18
C LEU A 45 -0.72 -8.85 -6.44
N GLN A 46 -1.92 -8.87 -7.02
CA GLN A 46 -2.20 -9.63 -8.26
C GLN A 46 -1.33 -9.18 -9.44
N PHE A 47 -1.00 -7.89 -9.52
CA PHE A 47 -0.07 -7.37 -10.53
C PHE A 47 1.37 -7.84 -10.26
N LEU A 48 1.82 -7.74 -9.00
CA LEU A 48 3.19 -8.09 -8.61
C LEU A 48 3.48 -9.58 -8.67
N GLU A 49 2.49 -10.44 -8.47
CA GLU A 49 2.60 -11.89 -8.68
C GLU A 49 3.03 -12.24 -10.12
N LYS A 50 2.64 -11.42 -11.10
CA LYS A 50 2.97 -11.60 -12.51
C LYS A 50 4.24 -10.85 -12.93
N SER A 51 4.67 -9.88 -12.14
CA SER A 51 5.75 -8.95 -12.46
C SER A 51 6.88 -9.03 -11.43
N LYS A 52 7.79 -10.00 -11.58
CA LYS A 52 8.84 -10.31 -10.59
C LYS A 52 9.73 -9.11 -10.20
N ASN A 53 9.99 -8.19 -11.13
CA ASN A 53 10.78 -6.97 -10.88
C ASN A 53 9.89 -5.70 -10.88
N GLY A 54 8.58 -5.86 -10.72
CA GLY A 54 7.63 -4.76 -10.72
C GLY A 54 7.51 -4.10 -9.34
N SER A 55 6.93 -2.91 -9.35
CA SER A 55 6.50 -2.18 -8.16
C SER A 55 5.13 -1.56 -8.40
N VAL A 56 4.36 -1.32 -7.34
CA VAL A 56 3.08 -0.61 -7.39
C VAL A 56 3.12 0.54 -6.40
N LEU A 57 2.76 1.74 -6.87
CA LEU A 57 2.64 2.93 -6.04
C LEU A 57 1.15 3.24 -5.80
N ILE A 58 0.73 3.24 -4.54
CA ILE A 58 -0.60 3.68 -4.12
C ILE A 58 -0.48 5.07 -3.52
N THR A 59 -1.14 6.06 -4.11
CA THR A 59 -1.13 7.46 -3.64
C THR A 59 -2.45 8.19 -3.98
N SER A 60 -2.59 9.43 -3.54
CA SER A 60 -3.66 10.35 -3.94
C SER A 60 -3.29 11.09 -5.22
N LEU A 61 -4.30 11.57 -5.96
CA LEU A 61 -4.08 12.30 -7.20
C LEU A 61 -3.37 13.64 -6.94
N GLU A 62 -3.75 14.32 -5.87
CA GLU A 62 -3.20 15.60 -5.44
C GLU A 62 -1.71 15.49 -5.10
N GLY A 63 -1.29 14.33 -4.57
CA GLY A 63 0.08 14.06 -4.16
C GLY A 63 0.94 13.36 -5.20
N LEU A 64 0.46 13.21 -6.44
CA LEU A 64 1.13 12.39 -7.46
C LEU A 64 2.58 12.84 -7.73
N GLY A 65 2.84 14.14 -7.81
CA GLY A 65 4.20 14.67 -8.06
C GLY A 65 5.18 14.26 -6.96
N ASP A 66 4.82 14.49 -5.70
CA ASP A 66 5.66 14.11 -4.56
C ASP A 66 5.78 12.58 -4.40
N ALA A 67 4.77 11.82 -4.82
CA ALA A 67 4.81 10.37 -4.80
C ALA A 67 5.80 9.80 -5.84
N LEU A 68 5.87 10.42 -7.01
CA LEU A 68 6.86 10.07 -8.04
C LEU A 68 8.29 10.42 -7.59
N ASP A 69 8.45 11.46 -6.77
CA ASP A 69 9.71 11.81 -6.13
C ASP A 69 10.05 10.93 -4.90
N GLY A 70 9.18 9.97 -4.54
CA GLY A 70 9.36 9.07 -3.40
C GLY A 70 9.20 9.72 -2.03
N LYS A 71 8.61 10.91 -1.95
CA LYS A 71 8.39 11.64 -0.68
C LYS A 71 7.14 11.18 0.06
N ILE A 72 6.13 10.74 -0.69
CA ILE A 72 4.87 10.21 -0.17
C ILE A 72 4.46 8.95 -0.96
N GLY A 73 3.36 8.31 -0.58
CA GLY A 73 2.87 7.12 -1.26
C GLY A 73 3.29 5.84 -0.56
N THR A 74 2.55 4.78 -0.84
CA THR A 74 2.93 3.43 -0.45
C THR A 74 3.48 2.70 -1.66
N LEU A 75 4.78 2.39 -1.62
CA LEU A 75 5.48 1.66 -2.67
C LEU A 75 5.55 0.18 -2.27
N ILE A 76 4.83 -0.67 -3.00
CA ILE A 76 4.83 -2.12 -2.81
C ILE A 76 5.77 -2.75 -3.84
N LYS A 77 6.73 -3.55 -3.39
CA LYS A 77 7.71 -4.24 -4.24
C LYS A 77 7.85 -5.73 -3.87
N ASN A 78 8.33 -6.54 -4.82
CA ASN A 78 8.75 -7.93 -4.58
C ASN A 78 10.10 -7.99 -3.87
#